data_AF-A0A897NK54-F1
#
_entry.id   AF-A0A897NK54-F1
#
_cell.length_a   1.000
_cell.length_b   1.000
_cell.length_c   1.000
_cell.angle_alpha   90.00
_cell.angle_beta   90.00
_cell.angle_gamma   90.00
#
_symmetry.space_group_name_H-M   'P 1'
#
loop_
_entity.id
_entity.type
_entity.pdbx_description
1 polymer ?
#
loop_
_entity_poly.entity_id
_entity_poly.type
_entity_poly.pdbx_seq_one_letter_code
_entity_poly.pdbx_strand_id
1 'polypeptide(L)'
;MARSVGSVVVPRRLYGIGLLVLGVGNVSFGAGQYINGSQLPVLSLVQLVMGATLLAIGGLVVVDSDRLSTPDLSDRVLIAIGVVGTVVGLYMSIAGFVLLSGPA
;
A
#
# COMPACT_ATOMS: atom_id res chain seq x y z
N MET A 1 -0.28 -6.93 -36.39
CA MET A 1 -0.77 -7.04 -35.00
C MET A 1 -0.10 -5.96 -34.16
N ALA A 2 -0.78 -4.83 -33.94
CA ALA A 2 -0.26 -3.76 -33.09
C ALA A 2 -0.83 -3.94 -31.68
N ARG A 3 -0.01 -4.40 -30.71
CA ARG A 3 -0.36 -4.32 -29.30
C ARG A 3 -0.35 -2.85 -28.90
N SER A 4 -1.46 -2.37 -28.35
CA SER A 4 -1.58 -0.98 -27.90
C SER A 4 -0.53 -0.70 -26.82
N VAL A 5 0.34 0.26 -27.09
CA VAL A 5 1.38 0.72 -26.16
C VAL A 5 0.79 1.31 -24.86
N GLY A 6 -0.53 1.56 -24.82
CA GLY A 6 -1.25 2.04 -23.65
C GLY A 6 -1.65 0.97 -22.61
N SER A 7 -1.53 -0.33 -22.87
CA SER A 7 -2.05 -1.36 -21.93
C SER A 7 -1.07 -1.76 -20.82
N VAL A 8 0.23 -1.47 -20.96
CA VAL A 8 1.29 -1.93 -20.02
C VAL A 8 1.50 -0.95 -18.86
N VAL A 9 1.21 0.34 -19.05
CA VAL A 9 1.34 1.37 -18.02
C VAL A 9 0.26 1.21 -16.93
N VAL A 10 -0.92 0.73 -17.30
CA VAL A 10 -2.09 0.61 -16.40
C VAL A 10 -1.86 -0.43 -15.28
N PRO A 11 -1.40 -1.66 -15.55
CA PRO A 11 -1.11 -2.66 -14.50
C PRO A 11 -0.08 -2.19 -13.48
N ARG A 12 1.03 -1.59 -13.95
CA ARG A 12 2.11 -1.11 -13.07
C ARG A 12 1.64 0.01 -12.16
N ARG A 13 0.87 0.96 -12.71
CA ARG A 13 0.33 2.07 -11.93
C ARG A 13 -0.70 1.60 -10.91
N LEU A 14 -1.56 0.62 -11.26
CA LEU A 14 -2.50 0.02 -10.32
C LEU A 14 -1.80 -0.73 -9.17
N TYR A 15 -0.71 -1.44 -9.48
CA TYR A 15 0.15 -2.05 -8.46
C TYR A 15 0.71 -0.99 -7.50
N GLY A 16 1.30 0.09 -8.04
CA GLY A 16 1.85 1.19 -7.23
C GLY A 16 0.79 1.88 -6.37
N ILE A 17 -0.40 2.14 -6.91
CA ILE A 17 -1.54 2.69 -6.16
C ILE A 17 -1.95 1.75 -5.02
N GLY A 18 -2.05 0.44 -5.27
CA GLY A 18 -2.38 -0.52 -4.24
C GLY A 18 -1.35 -0.55 -3.10
N LEU A 19 -0.05 -0.45 -3.43
CA LEU A 19 1.00 -0.32 -2.42
C LEU A 19 0.87 0.98 -1.62
N LEU A 20 0.56 2.10 -2.27
CA LEU A 20 0.33 3.38 -1.58
C LEU A 20 -0.82 3.27 -0.58
N VAL A 21 -1.98 2.77 -1.02
CA VAL A 21 -3.16 2.64 -0.16
C VAL A 21 -2.89 1.67 0.98
N LEU A 22 -2.22 0.55 0.72
CA LEU A 22 -1.79 -0.39 1.77
C LEU A 22 -0.78 0.23 2.75
N GLY A 23 0.12 1.08 2.24
CA GLY A 23 1.06 1.85 3.03
C GLY A 23 0.36 2.82 3.98
N VAL A 24 -0.60 3.62 3.47
CA VAL A 24 -1.44 4.50 4.30
C VAL A 24 -2.19 3.70 5.36
N GLY A 25 -2.78 2.57 4.99
CA GLY A 25 -3.47 1.67 5.92
C GLY A 25 -2.57 1.16 7.04
N ASN A 26 -1.36 0.70 6.71
CA ASN A 26 -0.39 0.26 7.70
C ASN A 26 0.07 1.39 8.62
N VAL A 27 0.32 2.58 8.08
CA VAL A 27 0.72 3.74 8.89
C VAL A 27 -0.41 4.13 9.84
N SER A 28 -1.63 4.24 9.33
CA SER A 28 -2.81 4.65 10.12
C SER A 28 -3.13 3.64 11.21
N PHE A 29 -3.15 2.35 10.86
CA PHE A 29 -3.42 1.27 11.81
C PHE A 29 -2.28 1.11 12.82
N GLY A 30 -1.02 1.12 12.37
CA GLY A 30 0.14 1.04 13.25
C GLY A 30 0.22 2.20 14.23
N ALA A 31 -0.08 3.43 13.79
CA ALA A 31 -0.16 4.60 14.66
C ALA A 31 -1.30 4.48 15.67
N GLY A 32 -2.50 4.08 15.22
CA GLY A 32 -3.64 3.83 16.10
C GLY A 32 -3.32 2.78 17.17
N GLN A 33 -2.68 1.67 16.76
CA GLN A 33 -2.27 0.61 17.67
C GLN A 33 -1.16 1.02 18.63
N TYR A 34 -0.27 1.92 18.21
CA TYR A 34 0.81 2.44 19.06
C TYR A 34 0.29 3.38 20.15
N ILE A 35 -0.74 4.18 19.84
CA ILE A 35 -1.28 5.20 20.75
C ILE A 35 -2.35 4.61 21.67
N ASN A 36 -3.34 3.91 21.10
CA ASN A 36 -4.56 3.48 21.79
C ASN A 36 -4.81 1.96 21.69
N GLY A 37 -3.90 1.21 21.06
CA GLY A 37 -4.08 -0.21 20.83
C GLY A 37 -3.62 -1.09 21.99
N SER A 38 -4.02 -2.36 21.92
CA SER A 38 -3.55 -3.44 22.81
C SER A 38 -2.34 -4.21 22.25
N GLN A 39 -1.90 -3.86 21.05
CA GLN A 39 -0.77 -4.50 20.38
C GLN A 39 0.56 -4.07 21.01
N LEU A 40 1.52 -4.99 21.04
CA LEU A 40 2.87 -4.69 21.53
C LEU A 40 3.47 -3.51 20.75
N PRO A 41 4.02 -2.48 21.43
CA PRO A 41 4.53 -1.28 20.76
C PRO A 41 5.55 -1.55 19.65
N VAL A 42 6.41 -2.56 19.86
CA VAL A 42 7.41 -2.98 18.86
C VAL A 42 6.75 -3.46 17.56
N LEU A 43 5.64 -4.20 17.64
CA LEU A 43 4.91 -4.65 16.44
C LEU A 43 4.29 -3.46 15.70
N SER A 44 3.75 -2.49 16.44
CA SER A 44 3.21 -1.25 15.86
C SER A 44 4.31 -0.45 15.14
N LEU A 45 5.51 -0.38 15.71
CA LEU A 45 6.67 0.26 15.07
C LEU A 45 7.10 -0.46 13.79
N VAL A 46 7.19 -1.79 13.82
CA VAL A 46 7.49 -2.59 12.61
C VAL A 46 6.45 -2.33 11.53
N GLN A 47 5.18 -2.23 11.92
CA GLN A 47 4.09 -1.94 11.00
C GLN A 47 4.18 -0.53 10.40
N LEU A 48 4.58 0.47 11.18
CA LEU A 48 4.87 1.82 10.69
C LEU A 48 6.03 1.82 9.68
N VAL A 49 7.12 1.12 9.97
CA VAL A 49 8.27 0.98 9.06
C VAL A 49 7.85 0.30 7.75
N MET A 50 7.06 -0.77 7.85
CA MET A 50 6.53 -1.46 6.67
C MET A 50 5.62 -0.54 5.86
N GLY A 51 4.71 0.18 6.52
CA GLY A 51 3.81 1.14 5.88
C GLY A 51 4.57 2.26 5.15
N ALA A 52 5.58 2.85 5.80
CA ALA A 52 6.44 3.86 5.19
C ALA A 52 7.21 3.31 3.98
N THR A 53 7.70 2.07 4.06
CA THR A 53 8.39 1.39 2.95
C THR A 53 7.45 1.18 1.77
N LEU A 54 6.21 0.74 2.02
CA LEU A 54 5.18 0.56 0.99
C LEU A 54 4.79 1.90 0.34
N LEU A 55 4.71 2.98 1.12
CA LEU A 55 4.49 4.33 0.60
C LEU A 55 5.62 4.76 -0.33
N ALA A 56 6.87 4.57 0.08
CA ALA A 56 8.02 4.91 -0.74
C ALA A 56 8.04 4.12 -2.05
N ILE A 57 7.90 2.79 -1.99
CA ILE A 57 7.89 1.94 -3.18
C ILE A 57 6.69 2.26 -4.07
N GLY A 58 5.48 2.35 -3.51
CA GLY A 58 4.28 2.67 -4.27
C GLY A 58 4.37 4.04 -4.95
N GLY A 59 4.89 5.04 -4.25
CA GLY A 59 5.11 6.39 -4.79
C GLY A 59 6.11 6.39 -5.93
N LEU A 60 7.24 5.72 -5.75
CA LEU A 60 8.26 5.55 -6.80
C LEU A 60 7.68 4.85 -8.04
N VAL A 61 6.90 3.78 -7.85
CA VAL A 61 6.25 3.06 -8.96
C VAL A 61 5.21 3.92 -9.69
N VAL A 62 4.47 4.77 -8.98
CA VAL A 62 3.46 5.64 -9.59
C VAL A 62 4.08 6.82 -10.35
N VAL A 63 5.18 7.38 -9.85
CA VAL A 63 5.85 8.56 -10.43
C VAL A 63 6.80 8.18 -11.56
N ASP A 64 7.62 7.14 -11.36
CA ASP A 64 8.71 6.73 -12.26
C ASP A 64 8.56 5.26 -12.72
N SER A 65 7.36 4.88 -13.16
CA SER A 65 7.00 3.51 -13.58
C SER A 65 7.88 2.92 -14.70
N ASP A 66 8.48 3.80 -15.51
CA ASP A 66 9.22 3.42 -16.72
C ASP A 66 10.72 3.23 -16.44
N ARG A 67 11.21 3.79 -15.33
CA ARG A 67 12.61 3.68 -14.89
C ARG A 67 12.83 2.53 -13.92
N LEU A 68 11.79 2.13 -13.19
CA LEU A 68 11.82 1.00 -12.28
C LEU A 68 11.56 -0.29 -13.05
N SER A 69 12.49 -1.22 -12.96
CA SER A 69 12.22 -2.62 -13.30
C SER A 69 11.19 -3.15 -12.30
N THR A 70 9.92 -3.15 -12.68
CA THR A 70 8.90 -3.86 -11.89
C THR A 70 9.30 -5.33 -11.78
N PRO A 71 8.99 -5.99 -10.65
CA PRO A 71 9.23 -7.42 -10.52
C PRO A 71 8.65 -8.16 -11.73
N ASP A 72 9.36 -9.19 -12.19
CA ASP A 72 9.03 -9.96 -13.41
C ASP A 72 7.79 -10.82 -13.18
N LEU A 73 6.65 -10.13 -13.10
CA LEU A 73 5.34 -10.66 -12.79
C LEU A 73 4.40 -10.33 -13.95
N SER A 74 3.49 -11.25 -14.24
CA SER A 74 2.46 -11.01 -15.25
C SER A 74 1.55 -9.82 -14.86
N ASP A 75 1.02 -9.11 -15.86
CA ASP A 75 0.09 -7.99 -15.66
C ASP A 75 -1.10 -8.35 -14.75
N ARG A 76 -1.60 -9.58 -14.84
CA ARG A 76 -2.71 -10.08 -14.01
C ARG A 76 -2.33 -10.11 -12.52
N VAL A 77 -1.10 -10.50 -12.22
CA VAL A 77 -0.58 -10.54 -10.84
C VAL A 77 -0.39 -9.13 -10.31
N LEU A 78 0.15 -8.21 -11.12
CA LEU A 78 0.28 -6.80 -10.72
C LEU A 78 -1.07 -6.17 -10.39
N ILE A 79 -2.08 -6.41 -11.24
CA ILE A 79 -3.46 -5.95 -10.98
C ILE A 79 -4.01 -6.59 -9.71
N ALA A 80 -3.86 -7.90 -9.53
CA ALA A 80 -4.35 -8.60 -8.34
C ALA A 80 -3.71 -8.04 -7.06
N ILE A 81 -2.40 -7.80 -7.04
CA ILE A 81 -1.71 -7.19 -5.91
C ILE A 81 -2.23 -5.76 -5.68
N GLY A 82 -2.41 -4.98 -6.74
CA GLY A 82 -2.95 -3.63 -6.65
C GLY A 82 -4.34 -3.59 -6.01
N VAL A 83 -5.23 -4.49 -6.46
CA VAL A 83 -6.61 -4.60 -5.93
C VAL A 83 -6.60 -5.07 -4.48
N VAL A 84 -5.89 -6.16 -4.16
CA VAL A 84 -5.81 -6.70 -2.79
C VAL A 84 -5.20 -5.67 -1.84
N GLY A 85 -4.09 -5.04 -2.23
CA GLY A 85 -3.45 -3.98 -1.45
C GLY A 85 -4.37 -2.80 -1.19
N THR A 86 -5.16 -2.40 -2.19
CA THR A 86 -6.16 -1.33 -2.02
C THR A 86 -7.24 -1.73 -1.02
N VAL A 87 -7.84 -2.91 -1.16
CA VAL A 87 -8.92 -3.37 -0.27
C VAL A 87 -8.44 -3.51 1.17
N VAL A 88 -7.30 -4.18 1.38
CA VAL A 88 -6.71 -4.37 2.71
C VAL A 88 -6.28 -3.02 3.30
N GLY A 89 -5.64 -2.17 2.50
CA GLY A 89 -5.22 -0.84 2.92
C GLY A 89 -6.37 0.06 3.34
N LEU A 90 -7.50 0.05 2.63
CA LEU A 90 -8.70 0.79 3.01
C LEU A 90 -9.27 0.27 4.33
N TYR A 91 -9.41 -1.04 4.49
CA TYR A 91 -9.88 -1.63 5.75
C TYR A 91 -9.00 -1.20 6.93
N MET A 92 -7.68 -1.31 6.78
CA MET A 92 -6.72 -0.91 7.81
C MET A 92 -6.73 0.59 8.08
N SER A 93 -6.93 1.42 7.05
CA SER A 93 -7.04 2.87 7.21
C SER A 93 -8.26 3.24 8.05
N ILE A 94 -9.41 2.60 7.78
CA ILE A 94 -10.64 2.80 8.57
C ILE A 94 -10.44 2.33 10.00
N ALA A 95 -9.90 1.12 10.20
CA ALA A 95 -9.64 0.59 11.54
C ALA A 95 -8.64 1.47 12.32
N GLY A 96 -7.57 1.93 11.67
CA GLY A 96 -6.60 2.86 12.25
C GLY A 96 -7.22 4.20 12.61
N PHE A 97 -8.08 4.75 11.76
CA PHE A 97 -8.84 5.95 12.05
C PHE A 97 -9.74 5.79 13.28
N VAL A 98 -10.44 4.66 13.41
CA VAL A 98 -11.26 4.34 14.60
C VAL A 98 -10.39 4.31 15.86
N LEU A 99 -9.22 3.68 15.82
CA LEU A 99 -8.30 3.64 16.95
C LEU A 99 -7.75 5.03 17.31
N LEU A 100 -7.49 5.88 16.31
CA LEU A 100 -6.98 7.24 16.53
C LEU A 100 -8.06 8.24 16.99
N SER A 101 -9.34 7.97 16.69
CA SER A 101 -10.47 8.84 17.02
C SER A 101 -11.27 8.38 18.24
N GLY A 102 -11.00 7.18 18.75
CA GLY A 102 -11.61 6.68 19.98
C GLY A 102 -11.16 7.45 21.23
N PRO A 103 -11.99 7.49 22.29
CA PRO A 103 -11.57 8.08 23.56
C PRO A 103 -10.40 7.28 24.16
N ALA A 104 -9.36 8.01 24.57
CA ALA A 104 -8.18 7.48 25.26
C ALA A 104 -8.51 7.05 26.71
#